data_AF-A0A971WDV6-F1
#
_entry.id   AF-A0A971WDV6-F1
#
_cell.length_a   1.000
_cell.length_b   1.000
_cell.length_c   1.000
_cell.angle_alpha   90.00
_cell.angle_beta   90.00
_cell.angle_gamma   90.00
#
_symmetry.space_group_name_H-M   'P 1'
#
loop_
_entity.id
_entity.type
_entity.pdbx_description
1 polymer ?
#
loop_
_entity_poly.entity_id
_entity_poly.type
_entity_poly.pdbx_seq_one_letter_code
_entity_poly.pdbx_strand_id
1 'polypeptide(L)'
;GYAQCADDNNVPLIDNLLFPQWSEETMADYDKYREHIYDRLSNIPEGISETFIHPSFESDELKGITALWRTRVWEHKLFADPKTRQHLESKGIKYINYHDVVKIRAQQKNG
;
A
#
# COMPACT_ATOMS: atom_id res chain seq x y z
N GLY A 1 3.17 14.34 21.82
CA GLY A 1 2.53 14.09 20.50
C GLY A 1 2.51 12.60 20.23
N TYR A 2 1.87 12.14 19.15
CA TYR A 2 1.75 10.70 18.86
C TYR A 2 3.11 9.98 18.72
N ALA A 3 4.13 10.64 18.19
CA ALA A 3 5.50 10.10 18.12
C ALA A 3 6.09 9.82 19.51
N GLN A 4 6.04 10.79 20.43
CA GLN A 4 6.52 10.60 21.80
C GLN A 4 5.78 9.46 22.52
N CYS A 5 4.46 9.37 22.33
CA CYS A 5 3.67 8.28 22.92
C CYS A 5 4.13 6.90 22.39
N ALA A 6 4.44 6.80 21.10
CA ALA A 6 4.96 5.58 20.52
C ALA A 6 6.33 5.21 21.11
N ASP A 7 7.23 6.18 21.28
CA ASP A 7 8.54 5.96 21.89
C ASP A 7 8.41 5.49 23.35
N ASP A 8 7.60 6.17 24.16
CA ASP A 8 7.36 5.83 25.56
C ASP A 8 6.79 4.40 25.72
N ASN A 9 6.05 3.91 24.73
CA ASN A 9 5.43 2.59 24.72
C ASN A 9 6.19 1.56 23.86
N ASN A 10 7.38 1.88 23.35
CA ASN A 10 8.17 1.01 22.46
C ASN A 10 7.40 0.51 21.22
N VAL A 11 6.49 1.33 20.69
CA VAL A 11 5.76 1.05 19.46
C VAL A 11 6.60 1.48 18.26
N PRO A 12 7.04 0.55 17.39
CA PRO A 12 7.82 0.90 16.22
C PRO A 12 6.93 1.60 15.18
N LEU A 13 7.40 2.74 14.68
CA LEU A 13 6.67 3.54 13.69
C LEU A 13 7.16 3.24 12.26
N ILE A 14 6.25 3.40 11.29
CA ILE A 14 6.58 3.57 9.88
C ILE A 14 7.09 5.00 9.62
N ASP A 15 7.78 5.23 8.51
CA ASP A 15 8.25 6.56 8.13
C ASP A 15 7.16 7.36 7.38
N ASN A 16 6.39 6.68 6.52
CA ASN A 16 5.41 7.35 5.64
C ASN A 16 4.09 6.57 5.57
N LEU A 17 2.96 7.25 5.73
CA LEU A 17 1.64 6.71 5.40
C LEU A 17 1.17 7.27 4.06
N LEU A 18 1.10 6.40 3.05
CA LEU A 18 0.74 6.74 1.69
C LEU A 18 -0.76 6.53 1.48
N PHE A 19 -1.50 7.63 1.44
CA PHE A 19 -2.93 7.59 1.18
C PHE A 19 -3.22 7.30 -0.30
N PRO A 20 -4.31 6.54 -0.58
CA PRO A 20 -4.85 6.46 -1.92
C PRO A 20 -5.16 7.85 -2.45
N GLN A 21 -4.57 8.19 -3.58
CA GLN A 21 -4.90 9.36 -4.39
C GLN A 21 -5.55 8.84 -5.64
N TRP A 22 -6.87 8.99 -5.72
CA TRP A 22 -7.63 8.62 -6.89
C TRP A 22 -8.21 9.88 -7.53
N SER A 23 -8.33 9.83 -8.85
CA SER A 23 -9.01 10.82 -9.67
C SER A 23 -9.84 10.11 -10.72
N GLU A 24 -10.81 10.81 -11.31
CA GLU A 24 -11.60 10.27 -12.42
C GLU A 24 -10.70 9.76 -13.57
N GLU A 25 -9.59 10.44 -13.84
CA GLU A 25 -8.62 10.04 -14.87
C GLU A 25 -7.89 8.74 -14.50
N THR A 26 -7.34 8.66 -13.28
CA THR A 26 -6.62 7.46 -12.81
C THR A 26 -7.56 6.26 -12.63
N MET A 27 -8.86 6.50 -12.48
CA MET A 27 -9.90 5.49 -12.34
C MET A 27 -10.73 5.28 -13.62
N ALA A 28 -10.32 5.86 -14.75
CA ALA A 28 -11.11 5.80 -15.99
C ALA A 28 -11.36 4.35 -16.44
N ASP A 29 -10.34 3.50 -16.31
CA ASP A 29 -10.39 2.07 -16.54
C ASP A 29 -9.30 1.33 -15.73
N TYR A 30 -9.29 0.00 -15.83
CA TYR A 30 -8.34 -0.85 -15.11
C TYR A 30 -6.88 -0.62 -15.52
N ASP A 31 -6.60 -0.36 -16.80
CA ASP A 31 -5.23 -0.17 -17.28
C ASP A 31 -4.67 1.16 -16.76
N LYS A 32 -5.46 2.24 -16.82
CA LYS A 32 -5.10 3.54 -16.21
C LYS A 32 -4.88 3.42 -14.72
N TYR A 33 -5.74 2.68 -14.03
CA TYR A 33 -5.59 2.41 -12.60
C TYR A 33 -4.30 1.65 -12.31
N ARG A 34 -4.01 0.56 -13.05
CA ARG A 34 -2.78 -0.22 -12.90
C ARG A 34 -1.54 0.65 -13.09
N GLU A 35 -1.45 1.38 -14.20
CA GLU A 35 -0.28 2.19 -14.49
C GLU A 35 -0.08 3.27 -13.43
N HIS A 36 -1.17 3.88 -12.94
CA HIS A 36 -1.09 4.85 -11.85
C HIS A 36 -0.56 4.24 -10.54
N ILE A 37 -1.02 3.05 -10.16
CA ILE A 37 -0.52 2.36 -8.95
C ILE A 37 0.94 1.95 -9.12
N TYR A 38 1.32 1.44 -10.29
CA TYR A 38 2.71 1.07 -10.58
C TYR A 38 3.64 2.27 -10.49
N ASP A 39 3.28 3.39 -11.13
CA ASP A 39 4.07 4.62 -11.06
C ASP A 39 4.21 5.11 -9.61
N ARG A 40 3.11 5.21 -8.86
CA ARG A 40 3.18 5.70 -7.48
C ARG A 40 3.97 4.78 -6.56
N LEU A 41 3.73 3.47 -6.60
CA LEU A 41 4.39 2.54 -5.68
C LEU A 41 5.85 2.27 -6.08
N SER A 42 6.24 2.54 -7.33
CA SER A 42 7.64 2.49 -7.75
C SER A 42 8.45 3.71 -7.29
N ASN A 43 7.78 4.79 -6.90
CA ASN A 43 8.39 6.08 -6.57
C ASN A 43 8.04 6.53 -5.13
N ILE A 44 8.01 5.59 -4.19
CA ILE A 44 7.76 5.90 -2.77
C ILE A 44 9.00 6.53 -2.12
N PRO A 45 8.85 7.33 -1.04
CA PRO A 45 9.98 7.86 -0.29
C PRO A 45 10.86 6.75 0.30
N GLU A 46 12.14 7.06 0.53
CA GLU A 46 13.04 6.16 1.27
C GLU A 46 12.50 5.88 2.68
N GLY A 47 12.78 4.67 3.19
CA GLY A 47 12.32 4.20 4.49
C GLY A 47 11.17 3.21 4.40
N ILE A 48 10.42 3.10 5.49
CA ILE A 48 9.27 2.21 5.65
C ILE A 48 8.00 3.00 5.31
N SER A 49 7.42 2.70 4.15
CA SER A 49 6.13 3.24 3.76
C SER A 49 5.02 2.22 3.93
N GLU A 50 3.85 2.67 4.39
CA GLU A 50 2.62 1.90 4.43
C GLU A 50 1.60 2.48 3.46
N THR A 51 0.87 1.62 2.75
CA THR A 51 -0.37 1.99 2.06
C THR A 51 -1.43 0.93 2.36
N PHE A 52 -2.69 1.24 2.08
CA PHE A 52 -3.81 0.35 2.33
C PHE A 52 -4.68 0.20 1.09
N ILE A 53 -5.22 -1.00 0.92
CA ILE A 53 -6.13 -1.38 -0.17
C ILE A 53 -7.34 -2.09 0.41
N HIS A 54 -8.43 -2.14 -0.34
CA HIS A 54 -9.70 -2.79 -0.01
C HIS A 54 -10.04 -3.90 -1.03
N PRO A 55 -9.12 -4.86 -1.27
CA PRO A 55 -9.28 -5.87 -2.30
C PRO A 55 -10.55 -6.68 -2.03
N SER A 56 -11.43 -6.73 -3.01
CA SER A 56 -12.73 -7.40 -2.90
C SER A 56 -13.06 -8.17 -4.18
N PHE A 57 -13.73 -9.32 -4.05
CA PHE A 57 -14.33 -9.99 -5.20
C PHE A 57 -15.55 -9.23 -5.68
N GLU A 58 -15.82 -9.26 -6.99
CA GLU A 58 -17.01 -8.63 -7.54
C GLU A 58 -18.28 -9.38 -7.09
N SER A 59 -19.24 -8.65 -6.54
CA SER A 59 -20.54 -9.19 -6.14
C SER A 59 -21.61 -8.09 -6.21
N ASP A 60 -22.88 -8.50 -6.28
CA ASP A 60 -24.01 -7.56 -6.23
C ASP A 60 -24.08 -6.84 -4.87
N GLU A 61 -23.71 -7.54 -3.80
CA GLU A 61 -23.57 -6.94 -2.47
C GLU A 61 -22.53 -5.81 -2.47
N LEU A 62 -21.34 -6.04 -3.05
CA LEU A 62 -20.30 -5.01 -3.13
C LEU A 62 -20.78 -3.79 -3.93
N LYS A 63 -21.48 -4.03 -5.05
CA LYS A 63 -22.08 -2.97 -5.88
C LYS A 63 -23.14 -2.18 -5.13
N GLY A 64 -23.87 -2.81 -4.22
CA GLY A 64 -24.85 -2.16 -3.35
C GLY A 64 -24.23 -1.37 -2.19
N ILE A 65 -23.07 -1.78 -1.68
CA ILE A 65 -22.40 -1.14 -0.53
C ILE A 65 -21.66 0.15 -0.93
N THR A 66 -21.06 0.20 -2.12
CA THR A 66 -20.19 1.34 -2.47
C THR A 66 -20.13 1.64 -3.97
N ALA A 67 -20.19 2.93 -4.33
CA ALA A 67 -19.96 3.40 -5.69
C ALA A 67 -18.53 3.12 -6.20
N LEU A 68 -17.58 2.88 -5.29
CA LEU A 68 -16.18 2.56 -5.59
C LEU A 68 -15.95 1.04 -5.72
N TRP A 69 -16.99 0.24 -5.93
CA TRP A 69 -16.85 -1.22 -6.05
C TRP A 69 -15.84 -1.63 -7.13
N ARG A 70 -15.78 -0.87 -8.23
CA ARG A 70 -14.84 -1.13 -9.34
C ARG A 70 -13.38 -1.08 -8.89
N THR A 71 -12.98 -0.05 -8.14
CA THR A 71 -11.60 0.05 -7.66
C THR A 71 -11.25 -1.06 -6.68
N ARG A 72 -12.19 -1.49 -5.83
CA ARG A 72 -11.97 -2.63 -4.91
C ARG A 72 -11.73 -3.95 -5.65
N VAL A 73 -12.45 -4.18 -6.74
CA VAL A 73 -12.24 -5.32 -7.64
C VAL A 73 -10.89 -5.19 -8.36
N TRP A 74 -10.53 -3.99 -8.79
CA TRP A 74 -9.23 -3.74 -9.43
C TRP A 74 -8.05 -3.91 -8.47
N GLU A 75 -8.19 -3.49 -7.21
CA GLU A 75 -7.20 -3.73 -6.15
C GLU A 75 -6.96 -5.23 -5.98
N HIS A 76 -8.03 -6.02 -5.87
CA HIS A 76 -7.90 -7.48 -5.80
C HIS A 76 -7.19 -8.03 -7.04
N LYS A 77 -7.67 -7.67 -8.25
CA LYS A 77 -7.11 -8.16 -9.51
C LYS A 77 -5.62 -7.81 -9.66
N LEU A 78 -5.24 -6.59 -9.30
CA LEU A 78 -3.87 -6.09 -9.44
C LEU A 78 -2.94 -6.81 -8.46
N PHE A 79 -3.23 -6.77 -7.17
CA PHE A 79 -2.32 -7.32 -6.15
C PHE A 79 -2.34 -8.85 -6.06
N ALA A 80 -3.32 -9.52 -6.67
CA ALA A 80 -3.30 -10.97 -6.86
C ALA A 80 -2.41 -11.41 -8.05
N ASP A 81 -2.07 -10.52 -8.99
CA ASP A 81 -1.19 -10.84 -10.12
C ASP A 81 0.29 -10.83 -9.67
N PRO A 82 1.02 -11.96 -9.77
CA PRO A 82 2.44 -12.01 -9.42
C PRO A 82 3.29 -10.96 -10.16
N LYS A 83 2.86 -10.49 -11.34
CA LYS A 83 3.54 -9.45 -12.10
C LYS A 83 3.61 -8.12 -11.36
N THR A 84 2.63 -7.80 -10.52
CA THR A 84 2.66 -6.57 -9.71
C THR A 84 3.79 -6.60 -8.71
N ARG A 85 3.95 -7.73 -8.01
CA ARG A 85 5.07 -7.90 -7.08
C ARG A 85 6.41 -7.86 -7.81
N GLN A 86 6.54 -8.61 -8.91
CA GLN A 86 7.77 -8.62 -9.71
C GLN A 86 8.13 -7.23 -10.24
N HIS A 87 7.14 -6.47 -10.69
CA HIS A 87 7.34 -5.10 -11.16
C HIS A 87 7.92 -4.22 -10.05
N LEU A 88 7.30 -4.19 -8.88
CA LEU A 88 7.72 -3.34 -7.76
C LEU A 88 9.08 -3.78 -7.18
N GLU A 89 9.33 -5.08 -7.04
CA GLU A 89 10.64 -5.60 -6.63
C GLU A 89 11.74 -5.22 -7.64
N SER A 90 11.44 -5.19 -8.95
CA SER A 90 12.39 -4.73 -9.97
C SER A 90 12.75 -3.24 -9.86
N LYS A 91 11.95 -2.46 -9.12
CA LYS A 91 12.17 -1.03 -8.82
C LYS A 91 12.85 -0.81 -7.45
N GLY A 92 13.27 -1.89 -6.79
CA GLY A 92 13.91 -1.83 -5.47
C GLY A 92 12.92 -1.80 -4.30
N ILE A 93 11.62 -1.98 -4.55
CA ILE A 93 10.61 -2.00 -3.49
C ILE A 93 10.61 -3.38 -2.82
N LYS A 94 10.80 -3.40 -1.50
CA LYS A 94 10.73 -4.63 -0.72
C LYS A 94 9.42 -4.73 0.04
N TYR A 95 8.69 -5.81 -0.20
CA TYR A 95 7.51 -6.16 0.59
C TYR A 95 7.92 -6.64 1.97
N ILE A 96 7.34 -6.02 2.99
CA ILE A 96 7.56 -6.35 4.40
C ILE A 96 6.23 -6.37 5.15
N ASN A 97 6.24 -6.91 6.36
CA ASN A 97 5.10 -6.85 7.28
C ASN A 97 5.52 -6.19 8.62
N TYR A 98 4.56 -6.00 9.53
CA TYR A 98 4.84 -5.34 10.81
C TYR A 98 5.88 -6.05 11.69
N HIS A 99 6.07 -7.37 11.57
CA HIS A 99 7.17 -8.04 12.28
C HIS A 99 8.54 -7.60 11.76
N ASP A 100 8.65 -7.33 10.46
CA ASP A 100 9.88 -6.81 9.88
C ASP A 100 10.13 -5.37 10.33
N VAL A 101 9.06 -4.54 10.42
CA VAL A 101 9.15 -3.18 10.96
C VAL A 101 9.74 -3.20 12.38
N VAL A 102 9.20 -4.04 13.26
CA VAL A 102 9.71 -4.22 14.63
C VAL A 102 11.20 -4.58 14.61
N LYS A 103 11.61 -5.55 13.79
CA LYS A 103 13.01 -6.01 13.69
C LYS A 103 13.94 -4.92 13.15
N ILE A 104 13.55 -4.23 12.07
CA ILE A 104 14.33 -3.16 11.45
C ILE A 104 14.55 -2.02 12.45
N ARG A 105 13.50 -1.59 13.16
CA ARG A 105 13.60 -0.52 14.18
C ARG A 105 14.47 -0.94 15.37
N ALA A 106 14.37 -2.18 15.82
CA ALA A 106 15.24 -2.69 16.89
C ALA A 106 16.72 -2.70 16.47
N GLN A 107 17.02 -3.04 15.21
CA GLN A 107 18.39 -3.01 14.69
C GLN A 107 18.94 -1.58 14.57
N GLN A 108 18.13 -0.63 14.11
CA GLN A 108 18.50 0.79 14.02
C GLN A 108 18.79 1.45 15.37
N LYS A 109 18.16 0.99 16.46
CA LYS A 109 18.44 1.49 17.82
C LYS A 109 19.77 0.98 18.39
N ASN A 110 20.31 -0.11 17.84
CA ASN A 110 21.47 -0.83 18.37
C ASN A 110 22.76 -0.62 17.54
N GLY A 111 22.70 0.11 16.43
CA GLY A 111 23.84 0.45 15.57
C GLY A 111 24.10 1.94 15.59
#